data_AF-A0A1E3WBR6-F1
#
_entry.id   AF-A0A1E3WBR6-F1
#
_cell.length_a   1.000
_cell.length_b   1.000
_cell.length_c   1.000
_cell.angle_alpha   90.00
_cell.angle_beta   90.00
_cell.angle_gamma   90.00
#
_symmetry.space_group_name_H-M   'P 1'
#
loop_
_entity.id
_entity.type
_entity.pdbx_description
1 polymer ?
#
loop_
_entity_poly.entity_id
_entity_poly.type
_entity_poly.pdbx_seq_one_letter_code
_entity_poly.pdbx_strand_id
1 'polypeptide(L)'
;MAGDDIGHQEARRLVQEGRILPLAAILDGVGQKVPGEVLEVELEFDDGTYVYELKILGRNGRVQEVEVDAPSGTILKIEDDD
;
A
#
# COMPACT_ATOMS: atom_id res chain seq x y z
N MET A 1 -9.37 -15.22 -6.78
CA MET A 1 -9.54 -14.16 -7.80
C MET A 1 -8.42 -13.21 -7.48
N ALA A 2 -7.49 -12.94 -8.41
CA ALA A 2 -6.52 -11.87 -8.18
C ALA A 2 -7.33 -10.57 -8.15
N GLY A 3 -7.04 -9.67 -7.20
CA GLY A 3 -7.63 -8.34 -7.20
C GLY A 3 -7.37 -7.70 -8.55
N ASP A 4 -8.39 -7.08 -9.15
CA ASP A 4 -8.13 -6.24 -10.32
C ASP A 4 -7.44 -4.97 -9.82
N ASP A 5 -6.19 -4.73 -10.24
CA ASP A 5 -5.44 -3.51 -9.95
C ASP A 5 -6.28 -2.25 -10.19
N ILE A 6 -6.36 -1.41 -9.17
CA ILE A 6 -7.07 -0.14 -9.24
C ILE A 6 -6.17 0.90 -9.89
N GLY A 7 -6.47 1.19 -11.16
CA GLY A 7 -5.77 2.23 -11.91
C GLY A 7 -5.80 3.60 -11.22
N HIS A 8 -4.76 4.41 -11.46
CA HIS A 8 -4.55 5.70 -10.78
C HIS A 8 -5.74 6.69 -10.85
N GLN A 9 -6.56 6.64 -11.90
CA GLN A 9 -7.74 7.50 -12.02
C GLN A 9 -8.80 7.14 -10.96
N GLU A 10 -9.02 5.86 -10.74
CA GLU A 10 -9.98 5.37 -9.75
C GLU A 10 -9.43 5.56 -8.34
N ALA A 11 -8.15 5.28 -8.10
CA ALA A 11 -7.50 5.58 -6.82
C ALA A 11 -7.68 7.05 -6.40
N ARG A 12 -7.51 8.00 -7.35
CA ARG A 12 -7.74 9.43 -7.09
C ARG A 12 -9.20 9.73 -6.72
N ARG A 13 -10.15 9.04 -7.36
CA ARG A 13 -11.57 9.22 -7.08
C ARG A 13 -11.91 8.73 -5.68
N LEU A 14 -11.40 7.56 -5.28
CA LEU A 14 -11.60 7.01 -3.93
C LEU A 14 -11.07 7.94 -2.83
N VAL A 15 -9.92 8.58 -3.06
CA VAL A 15 -9.40 9.62 -2.15
C VAL A 15 -10.33 10.84 -2.09
N GLN A 16 -10.80 11.32 -3.25
CA GLN A 16 -11.72 12.46 -3.31
C GLN A 16 -13.07 12.17 -2.64
N GLU A 17 -13.54 10.93 -2.72
CA GLU A 17 -14.76 10.46 -2.06
C GLU A 17 -14.55 10.17 -0.56
N GLY A 18 -13.31 10.26 -0.07
CA GLY A 18 -12.97 9.98 1.33
C GLY A 18 -13.07 8.49 1.70
N ARG A 19 -13.03 7.60 0.70
CA ARG A 19 -13.09 6.14 0.88
C ARG A 19 -11.74 5.54 1.25
N ILE A 20 -10.65 6.17 0.80
CA ILE A 20 -9.28 5.80 1.14
C ILE A 20 -8.44 7.04 1.48
N LEU A 21 -7.36 6.83 2.23
CA LEU A 21 -6.36 7.86 2.48
C LEU A 21 -5.50 8.13 1.23
N PRO A 22 -4.99 9.37 1.06
CA PRO A 22 -4.06 9.66 -0.01
C PRO A 22 -2.77 8.86 0.16
N LEU A 23 -2.23 8.34 -0.94
CA LEU A 23 -0.98 7.56 -0.95
C LEU A 23 0.15 8.22 -0.14
N ALA A 24 0.30 9.55 -0.23
CA ALA A 24 1.32 10.27 0.52
C ALA A 24 1.21 10.07 2.05
N ALA A 25 -0.02 10.00 2.59
CA ALA A 25 -0.23 9.76 4.02
C ALA A 25 0.10 8.31 4.40
N ILE A 26 -0.23 7.36 3.51
CA ILE A 26 0.13 5.95 3.69
C ILE A 26 1.65 5.78 3.70
N LEU A 27 2.35 6.36 2.73
CA LEU A 27 3.80 6.29 2.63
C LEU A 27 4.51 6.95 3.83
N ASP A 28 3.99 8.06 4.35
CA ASP A 28 4.52 8.70 5.55
C ASP A 28 4.39 7.80 6.79
N GLY A 29 3.24 7.15 6.96
CA GLY A 29 3.00 6.20 8.06
C GLY A 29 3.85 4.93 7.95
N VAL A 30 3.97 4.37 6.74
CA VAL A 30 4.75 3.16 6.49
C VAL A 30 6.25 3.43 6.61
N GLY A 31 6.75 4.54 6.04
CA GLY A 31 8.18 4.88 6.09
C GLY A 31 8.73 5.10 7.50
N GLN A 32 7.86 5.43 8.47
CA GLN A 32 8.23 5.49 9.89
C GLN A 32 8.46 4.11 10.52
N LYS A 33 7.85 3.05 9.96
CA LYS A 33 7.92 1.68 10.49
C LYS A 33 8.84 0.78 9.68
N VAL A 34 8.83 0.94 8.36
CA VAL A 34 9.59 0.13 7.40
C VAL A 34 10.52 1.07 6.62
N PRO A 35 11.76 1.28 7.11
CA PRO A 35 12.70 2.16 6.44
C PRO A 35 13.26 1.49 5.18
N GLY A 36 13.10 2.14 4.03
CA GLY A 36 13.63 1.65 2.76
C GLY A 36 13.25 2.55 1.59
N GLU A 37 13.49 2.05 0.38
CA GLU A 37 13.07 2.69 -0.86
C GLU A 37 11.83 1.98 -1.40
N VAL A 38 10.75 2.73 -1.63
CA VAL A 38 9.52 2.17 -2.23
C VAL A 38 9.78 1.91 -3.70
N LEU A 39 9.73 0.65 -4.10
CA LEU A 39 9.90 0.21 -5.48
C LEU A 39 8.59 0.28 -6.25
N GLU A 40 7.51 -0.17 -5.61
CA GLU A 40 6.21 -0.34 -6.23
C GLU A 40 5.08 -0.05 -5.24
N VAL A 41 3.97 0.42 -5.79
CA VAL A 41 2.75 0.75 -5.06
C VAL A 41 1.57 0.29 -5.91
N GLU A 42 0.85 -0.69 -5.39
CA GLU A 42 -0.37 -1.21 -6.00
C GLU A 42 -1.54 -0.94 -5.06
N LEU A 43 -2.72 -0.71 -5.63
CA LEU A 43 -3.96 -0.54 -4.87
C LEU A 43 -4.93 -1.57 -5.39
N GLU A 44 -5.38 -2.44 -4.51
CA GLU A 44 -6.30 -3.51 -4.86
C GLU A 44 -7.58 -3.40 -4.03
N PHE A 45 -8.62 -4.07 -4.53
CA PHE A 45 -9.82 -4.32 -3.75
C PHE A 45 -9.91 -5.81 -3.45
N ASP A 46 -9.53 -6.18 -2.23
CA ASP A 46 -9.50 -7.57 -1.78
C ASP A 46 -10.34 -7.75 -0.50
N ASP A 47 -11.00 -8.89 -0.39
CA ASP A 47 -11.88 -9.24 0.75
C ASP A 47 -12.88 -8.14 1.19
N GLY A 48 -13.30 -7.29 0.25
CA GLY A 48 -14.26 -6.21 0.48
C GLY A 48 -13.69 -4.90 1.03
N THR A 49 -12.36 -4.77 1.13
CA THR A 49 -11.67 -3.54 1.50
C THR A 49 -10.65 -3.12 0.43
N TYR A 50 -10.22 -1.86 0.51
CA TYR A 50 -9.13 -1.37 -0.33
C TYR A 50 -7.80 -1.56 0.39
N VAL A 51 -6.83 -2.17 -0.27
CA VAL A 51 -5.52 -2.48 0.31
C VAL A 51 -4.43 -1.86 -0.58
N TYR A 52 -3.52 -1.12 0.04
CA TYR A 52 -2.27 -0.72 -0.60
C TYR A 52 -1.23 -1.80 -0.36
N GLU A 53 -0.68 -2.35 -1.45
CA GLU A 53 0.50 -3.20 -1.40
C GLU A 53 1.72 -2.36 -1.77
N LEU A 54 2.72 -2.37 -0.90
CA LEU A 54 3.96 -1.61 -1.08
C LEU A 54 5.14 -2.57 -1.09
N LYS A 55 5.92 -2.56 -2.16
CA LYS A 55 7.21 -3.28 -2.21
C LYS A 55 8.32 -2.32 -1.82
N ILE A 56 9.01 -2.59 -0.72
CA ILE A 56 10.03 -1.72 -0.13
C ILE A 56 11.39 -2.40 -0.11
N LEU A 57 12.38 -1.81 -0.77
CA LEU A 57 13.76 -2.26 -0.72
C LEU A 57 14.42 -1.80 0.59
N GLY A 58 14.66 -2.74 1.48
CA GLY A 58 15.43 -2.55 2.69
C GLY A 58 16.92 -2.35 2.40
N ARG A 59 17.64 -1.74 3.36
CA ARG A 59 19.10 -1.52 3.26
C ARG A 59 19.92 -2.82 3.23
N ASN A 60 19.31 -3.92 3.66
CA ASN A 60 19.86 -5.27 3.58
C ASN A 60 19.80 -5.87 2.17
N GLY A 61 19.21 -5.15 1.20
CA GLY A 61 19.02 -5.62 -0.17
C GLY A 61 17.84 -6.58 -0.32
N ARG A 62 16.99 -6.73 0.69
CA ARG A 62 15.76 -7.52 0.63
C ARG A 62 14.57 -6.62 0.34
N VAL A 63 13.63 -7.15 -0.43
CA VAL A 63 12.35 -6.49 -0.66
C VAL A 63 11.40 -6.94 0.43
N GLN A 64 10.63 -6.01 0.98
CA GLN A 64 9.58 -6.27 1.93
C GLN A 64 8.25 -5.86 1.32
N GLU A 65 7.30 -6.79 1.33
CA GLU A 65 5.92 -6.52 0.97
C GLU A 65 5.17 -6.00 2.20
N VAL A 66 4.50 -4.87 2.06
CA VAL A 66 3.74 -4.23 3.12
C VAL A 66 2.32 -3.98 2.63
N GLU A 67 1.37 -4.72 3.22
CA GLU A 67 -0.06 -4.55 2.97
C GLU A 67 -0.64 -3.55 3.99
N VAL A 68 -1.39 -2.56 3.50
CA VAL A 68 -1.98 -1.49 4.32
C VAL A 68 -3.44 -1.30 3.98
N ASP A 69 -4.31 -1.28 5.00
CA ASP A 69 -5.71 -0.92 4.84
C ASP A 69 -5.80 0.55 4.38
N ALA A 70 -6.26 0.77 3.16
CA ALA A 70 -6.28 2.08 2.54
C ALA A 70 -7.24 3.08 3.23
N PRO A 71 -8.42 2.68 3.75
CA PRO A 71 -9.30 3.56 4.53
C PRO A 71 -8.70 4.09 5.84
N SER A 72 -7.98 3.24 6.59
CA SER A 72 -7.47 3.60 7.93
C SER A 72 -5.97 3.93 7.99
N GLY A 73 -5.20 3.48 6.99
CA GLY A 73 -3.73 3.50 7.02
C GLY A 73 -3.11 2.48 7.98
N THR A 74 -3.89 1.48 8.40
CA THR A 74 -3.40 0.44 9.30
C THR A 74 -2.60 -0.58 8.51
N ILE A 75 -1.35 -0.81 8.91
CA ILE A 75 -0.55 -1.90 8.34
C ILE A 75 -1.18 -3.23 8.75
N LEU A 76 -1.58 -4.01 7.77
CA LEU A 76 -2.17 -5.33 7.93
C LEU A 76 -1.08 -6.39 8.01
N LYS A 77 -0.04 -6.25 7.19
CA LYS A 77 1.00 -7.27 7.02
C LYS A 77 2.34 -6.65 6.63
N ILE A 78 3.42 -7.30 7.05
CA ILE A 78 4.79 -7.00 6.63
C ILE A 78 5.49 -8.33 6.46
N GLU A 79 5.95 -8.64 5.25
CA GLU A 79 6.66 -9.87 4.92
C GLU A 79 7.90 -9.55 4.07
N ASP A 80 8.92 -10.41 4.12
CA ASP A 80 10.03 -10.35 3.15
C ASP A 80 9.55 -11.03 1.85
N ASP A 81 9.72 -10.35 0.73
CA ASP A 81 9.45 -10.84 -0.63
C ASP A 81 10.66 -11.73 -1.03
N ASP A 82 10.51 -13.06 -0.85
CA ASP A 82 11.59 -14.08 -0.94
C ASP A 82 11.88 -14.54 -2.38
#